data_AF-A0A3C0J2T5-F1
#
_entry.id   AF-A0A3C0J2T5-F1
#
_cell.length_a   1.000
_cell.length_b   1.000
_cell.length_c   1.000
_cell.angle_alpha   90.00
_cell.angle_beta   90.00
_cell.angle_gamma   90.00
#
_symmetry.space_group_name_H-M   'P 1'
#
loop_
_entity.id
_entity.type
_entity.pdbx_description
1 polymer ?
#
loop_
_entity_poly.entity_id
_entity_poly.type
_entity_poly.pdbx_seq_one_letter_code
_entity_poly.pdbx_strand_id
1 'polypeptide(L)'
;MAVEGVVIMRLNSRSMHCLAVVSIVAVTAFIMSASRAGGQAAPQADEPAGFGQRFTVMTYNIHAGMGVDFTYDIDRIADLIREQGADIIGLCEVEQKTQKVNYDDQAKRIADKLGFQYAYGPIFARSAGFFCNALISRFPILSHQTHLLPNPNHTQPRAALEAQVDVDGTVVTVFVTHLEVADSGSRVAQAKALAGMASRVPSPRIIMGDFNATPTHALETALMLREHNDTYPFHRVLVDSAWLAAQGRFERDYLKGGYTIGVFDPSARIDYIFASCDIGVASDAGAARVPHSLASDHLPYAVALELPRKQAAHDLSAPAVDAALGALPSPPASQDGRAPLVAVMHSPDVALWYEDMGWYYEDDLDMILETVSGIGLPGLECVLVPADDLEGLVSAASQRPTLLVLSNARRMSGRQMQAVRDFVAAGGRVIATYQTSLKTETEAIAGECGFGLADLFGAQMAGWTGVSPMHDAIAPVGASRGEPGAVADAIWKGVKAPVSL
;
A
#
# COMPACT_ATOMS: atom_id res chain seq x y z
N MET A 1 39.02 38.00 26.26
CA MET A 1 40.36 37.99 25.63
C MET A 1 41.08 36.74 26.11
N ALA A 2 41.08 35.69 25.29
CA ALA A 2 41.95 34.53 25.45
C ALA A 2 42.41 34.15 24.05
N VAL A 3 43.71 34.09 23.88
CA VAL A 3 44.43 33.97 22.61
C VAL A 3 45.18 32.63 22.64
N GLU A 4 45.10 31.94 21.51
CA GLU A 4 46.02 30.94 20.93
C GLU A 4 46.18 29.53 21.51
N GLY A 5 46.22 28.55 20.59
CA GLY A 5 46.79 27.23 20.82
C GLY A 5 46.27 26.11 19.91
N VAL A 6 46.58 26.16 18.61
CA VAL A 6 46.32 25.11 17.60
C VAL A 6 47.16 23.84 17.86
N VAL A 7 46.57 22.64 17.75
CA VAL A 7 47.28 21.45 17.22
C VAL A 7 46.35 20.64 16.31
N ILE A 8 46.76 20.52 15.05
CA ILE A 8 46.21 19.70 13.98
C ILE A 8 46.91 18.33 14.01
N MET A 9 46.17 17.22 13.88
CA MET A 9 46.74 15.98 13.36
C MET A 9 45.76 15.30 12.39
N ARG A 10 46.06 15.46 11.09
CA ARG A 10 45.68 14.54 10.02
C ARG A 10 46.74 13.44 9.96
N LEU A 11 46.33 12.18 9.82
CA LEU A 11 47.17 11.16 9.22
C LEU A 11 46.33 10.28 8.28
N ASN A 12 46.75 10.29 7.01
CA ASN A 12 46.32 9.40 5.96
C ASN A 12 47.61 8.99 5.25
N SER A 13 47.95 7.71 5.14
CA SER A 13 48.69 7.16 3.98
C SER A 13 48.71 5.64 3.98
N ARG A 14 48.58 5.09 2.78
CA ARG A 14 48.60 3.68 2.41
C ARG A 14 50.03 3.14 2.25
N SER A 15 50.13 1.82 2.34
CA SER A 15 51.01 0.89 1.60
C SER A 15 52.35 0.46 2.25
N MET A 16 52.49 -0.85 2.54
CA MET A 16 53.34 -1.81 1.80
C MET A 16 53.77 -3.07 2.61
N HIS A 17 53.44 -4.25 2.05
CA HIS A 17 54.22 -5.50 1.89
C HIS A 17 54.65 -6.42 3.07
N CYS A 18 54.05 -7.63 3.04
CA CYS A 18 54.64 -8.99 2.90
C CYS A 18 55.44 -9.74 4.01
N LEU A 19 55.15 -11.06 4.05
CA LEU A 19 55.79 -12.24 4.71
C LEU A 19 55.58 -12.39 6.24
N ALA A 20 55.31 -13.55 6.85
CA ALA A 20 55.18 -14.98 6.50
C ALA A 20 54.42 -15.66 7.71
N VAL A 21 53.81 -16.85 7.70
CA VAL A 21 54.34 -18.23 7.63
C VAL A 21 53.13 -19.21 7.70
N VAL A 22 53.26 -20.34 7.00
CA VAL A 22 52.34 -21.49 6.81
C VAL A 22 52.39 -22.52 7.96
N SER A 23 51.28 -23.25 8.20
CA SER A 23 51.13 -24.73 8.48
C SER A 23 49.92 -24.96 9.40
N ILE A 24 48.99 -25.92 9.22
CA ILE A 24 49.12 -27.39 9.08
C ILE A 24 47.86 -27.97 8.40
N VAL A 25 48.04 -29.03 7.60
CA VAL A 25 47.02 -29.80 6.86
C VAL A 25 46.92 -31.26 7.39
N ALA A 26 45.68 -31.77 7.36
CA ALA A 26 45.21 -33.16 7.20
C ALA A 26 45.31 -34.20 8.34
N VAL A 27 44.14 -34.82 8.62
CA VAL A 27 44.00 -36.26 8.94
C VAL A 27 42.73 -36.83 8.27
N THR A 28 42.97 -37.54 7.15
CA THR A 28 42.38 -38.78 6.61
C THR A 28 40.87 -38.99 6.35
N ALA A 29 40.59 -39.47 5.13
CA ALA A 29 39.40 -40.21 4.69
C ALA A 29 39.72 -41.71 4.51
N PHE A 30 38.74 -42.61 4.78
CA PHE A 30 38.73 -44.02 4.34
C PHE A 30 37.29 -44.55 4.12
N ILE A 31 36.84 -44.49 2.85
CA ILE A 31 36.18 -45.47 1.95
C ILE A 31 35.16 -46.55 2.46
N MET A 32 33.93 -46.47 1.88
CA MET A 32 32.92 -47.48 1.42
C MET A 32 32.37 -48.53 2.42
N SER A 33 31.12 -49.06 2.37
CA SER A 33 30.06 -49.17 1.35
C SER A 33 28.71 -49.51 2.00
N ALA A 34 27.62 -49.14 1.31
CA ALA A 34 26.27 -49.74 1.27
C ALA A 34 25.38 -49.87 2.53
N SER A 35 24.23 -49.19 2.48
CA SER A 35 22.91 -49.77 2.77
C SER A 35 21.80 -48.96 2.08
N ARG A 36 21.26 -49.51 0.99
CA ARG A 36 19.94 -49.12 0.45
C ARG A 36 18.89 -49.65 1.41
N ALA A 37 18.29 -48.76 2.21
CA ALA A 37 17.03 -49.01 2.88
C ALA A 37 16.07 -47.89 2.46
N GLY A 38 14.91 -48.27 1.93
CA GLY A 38 13.90 -47.35 1.45
C GLY A 38 13.37 -46.47 2.58
N GLY A 39 13.72 -45.19 2.55
CA GLY A 39 12.95 -44.14 3.19
C GLY A 39 12.03 -43.55 2.13
N GLN A 40 10.72 -43.67 2.33
CA GLN A 40 9.76 -42.84 1.61
C GLN A 40 10.17 -41.37 1.80
N ALA A 41 10.35 -40.66 0.70
CA ALA A 41 10.50 -39.21 0.74
C ALA A 41 9.30 -38.65 1.50
N ALA A 42 9.56 -37.86 2.54
CA ALA A 42 8.53 -37.08 3.19
C ALA A 42 7.75 -36.31 2.10
N PRO A 43 6.41 -36.26 2.17
CA PRO A 43 5.65 -35.49 1.20
C PRO A 43 6.21 -34.07 1.23
N GLN A 44 6.73 -33.65 0.08
CA GLN A 44 7.10 -32.28 -0.19
C GLN A 44 5.84 -31.47 0.10
N ALA A 45 5.88 -30.62 1.14
CA ALA A 45 4.77 -29.74 1.44
C ALA A 45 4.46 -28.97 0.15
N ASP A 46 3.21 -29.06 -0.30
CA ASP A 46 2.74 -28.27 -1.43
C ASP A 46 3.12 -26.81 -1.16
N GLU A 47 3.88 -26.21 -2.08
CA GLU A 47 4.11 -24.77 -2.01
C GLU A 47 2.75 -24.07 -2.07
N PRO A 48 2.49 -23.06 -1.21
CA PRO A 48 1.23 -22.31 -1.27
C PRO A 48 1.05 -21.76 -2.69
N ALA A 49 -0.21 -21.60 -3.12
CA ALA A 49 -0.57 -21.24 -4.48
C ALA A 49 0.02 -19.87 -4.89
N GLY A 50 1.28 -19.86 -5.35
CA GLY A 50 2.08 -18.64 -5.48
C GLY A 50 1.70 -17.77 -6.68
N PHE A 51 1.93 -16.47 -6.55
CA PHE A 51 1.89 -15.51 -7.65
C PHE A 51 2.81 -15.94 -8.81
N GLY A 52 2.40 -15.62 -10.04
CA GLY A 52 2.99 -16.21 -11.25
C GLY A 52 3.87 -15.27 -12.05
N GLN A 53 3.55 -13.98 -12.02
CA GLN A 53 4.16 -12.98 -12.87
C GLN A 53 4.49 -11.76 -12.03
N ARG A 54 5.76 -11.38 -12.02
CA ARG A 54 6.27 -10.21 -11.29
C ARG A 54 6.74 -9.15 -12.25
N PHE A 55 6.36 -7.92 -11.99
CA PHE A 55 6.69 -6.75 -12.81
C PHE A 55 6.79 -5.51 -11.93
N THR A 56 7.57 -4.53 -12.36
CA THR A 56 7.78 -3.27 -11.65
C THR A 56 6.93 -2.17 -12.28
N VAL A 57 6.16 -1.47 -11.45
CA VAL A 57 5.38 -0.31 -11.85
C VAL A 57 6.04 0.95 -11.31
N MET A 58 6.04 2.02 -12.09
CA MET A 58 6.56 3.33 -11.67
C MET A 58 5.57 4.44 -12.01
N THR A 59 5.41 5.40 -11.10
CA THR A 59 4.81 6.70 -11.39
C THR A 59 5.86 7.79 -11.29
N TYR A 60 5.83 8.75 -12.20
CA TYR A 60 6.75 9.88 -12.18
C TYR A 60 6.16 11.14 -12.82
N ASN A 61 5.98 12.20 -12.04
CA ASN A 61 5.85 13.55 -12.60
C ASN A 61 7.21 13.98 -13.14
N ILE A 62 7.33 14.22 -14.45
CA ILE A 62 8.62 14.51 -15.10
C ILE A 62 8.87 16.01 -15.29
N HIS A 63 7.95 16.87 -14.85
CA HIS A 63 8.05 18.33 -15.01
C HIS A 63 8.45 18.76 -16.43
N ALA A 64 7.81 18.17 -17.44
CA ALA A 64 8.14 18.35 -18.86
C ALA A 64 9.62 18.08 -19.22
N GLY A 65 10.30 17.18 -18.50
CA GLY A 65 11.72 16.86 -18.66
C GLY A 65 12.66 17.91 -18.08
N MET A 66 12.14 18.88 -17.33
CA MET A 66 12.90 19.95 -16.70
C MET A 66 13.38 19.52 -15.31
N GLY A 67 14.67 19.65 -15.07
CA GLY A 67 15.29 19.22 -13.82
C GLY A 67 15.38 20.37 -12.85
N VAL A 68 15.80 20.07 -11.62
CA VAL A 68 16.07 21.13 -10.62
C VAL A 68 17.28 22.00 -11.00
N ASP A 69 18.07 21.55 -11.98
CA ASP A 69 19.13 22.31 -12.65
C ASP A 69 18.62 23.23 -13.76
N PHE A 70 17.30 23.30 -13.97
CA PHE A 70 16.64 24.03 -15.06
C PHE A 70 17.13 23.62 -16.47
N THR A 71 17.66 22.41 -16.60
CA THR A 71 18.06 21.85 -17.89
C THR A 71 16.96 20.91 -18.37
N TYR A 72 16.56 21.07 -19.64
CA TYR A 72 15.68 20.13 -20.32
C TYR A 72 16.48 18.92 -20.80
N ASP A 73 16.18 17.75 -20.24
CA ASP A 73 16.82 16.49 -20.62
C ASP A 73 15.84 15.34 -20.38
N ILE A 74 15.30 14.80 -21.47
CA ILE A 74 14.42 13.62 -21.47
C ILE A 74 15.23 12.31 -21.44
N ASP A 75 16.46 12.36 -21.92
CA ASP A 75 17.32 11.18 -21.99
C ASP A 75 17.71 10.72 -20.58
N ARG A 76 17.99 11.64 -19.65
CA ARG A 76 18.23 11.30 -18.24
C ARG A 76 17.00 10.69 -17.54
N ILE A 77 15.78 11.08 -17.94
CA ILE A 77 14.53 10.50 -17.40
C ILE A 77 14.42 9.04 -17.86
N ALA A 78 14.66 8.78 -19.15
CA ALA A 78 14.66 7.43 -19.69
C ALA A 78 15.76 6.54 -19.07
N ASP A 79 16.95 7.10 -18.82
CA ASP A 79 18.05 6.37 -18.17
C ASP A 79 17.70 6.01 -16.73
N LEU A 80 17.14 6.95 -15.96
CA LEU A 80 16.64 6.69 -14.62
C LEU A 80 15.57 5.57 -14.63
N ILE A 81 14.59 5.64 -15.52
CA ILE A 81 13.55 4.59 -15.63
C ILE A 81 14.18 3.22 -15.90
N ARG A 82 15.18 3.15 -16.80
CA ARG A 82 15.90 1.90 -17.11
C ARG A 82 16.69 1.37 -15.91
N GLU A 83 17.41 2.24 -15.22
CA GLU A 83 18.19 1.88 -14.02
C GLU A 83 17.30 1.32 -12.91
N GLN A 84 16.07 1.81 -12.82
CA GLN A 84 15.06 1.31 -11.88
C GLN A 84 14.33 0.06 -12.37
N GLY A 85 14.60 -0.43 -13.58
CA GLY A 85 13.99 -1.67 -14.10
C GLY A 85 12.47 -1.64 -14.10
N ALA A 86 11.85 -0.47 -14.35
CA ALA A 86 10.40 -0.35 -14.41
C ALA A 86 9.86 -0.93 -15.72
N ASP A 87 8.75 -1.67 -15.64
CA ASP A 87 8.09 -2.34 -16.76
C ASP A 87 6.87 -1.57 -17.26
N ILE A 88 6.08 -0.99 -16.35
CA ILE A 88 4.91 -0.15 -16.65
C ILE A 88 5.11 1.18 -15.95
N ILE A 89 5.07 2.28 -16.71
CA ILE A 89 5.45 3.61 -16.24
C ILE A 89 4.34 4.61 -16.55
N GLY A 90 3.70 5.15 -15.52
CA GLY A 90 2.80 6.29 -15.62
C GLY A 90 3.56 7.60 -15.47
N LEU A 91 3.45 8.48 -16.46
CA LEU A 91 4.11 9.79 -16.47
C LEU A 91 3.09 10.93 -16.44
N CYS A 92 3.35 11.91 -15.59
CA CYS A 92 2.59 13.16 -15.51
C CYS A 92 3.45 14.35 -15.99
N GLU A 93 2.78 15.43 -16.38
CA GLU A 93 3.41 16.63 -16.95
C GLU A 93 4.23 16.36 -18.23
N VAL A 94 3.68 15.52 -19.09
CA VAL A 94 4.28 15.18 -20.37
C VAL A 94 3.85 16.19 -21.42
N GLU A 95 4.79 16.64 -22.23
CA GLU A 95 4.55 17.50 -23.39
C GLU A 95 4.68 16.68 -24.67
N GLN A 96 3.70 16.82 -25.56
CA GLN A 96 3.74 16.23 -26.90
C GLN A 96 3.79 17.34 -27.93
N LYS A 97 4.92 17.51 -28.61
CA LYS A 97 5.12 18.44 -29.73
C LYS A 97 4.78 19.90 -29.41
N THR A 98 5.01 20.33 -28.17
CA THR A 98 4.80 21.72 -27.78
C THR A 98 6.08 22.53 -27.93
N GLN A 99 5.93 23.84 -28.14
CA GLN A 99 7.07 24.74 -28.28
C GLN A 99 7.97 24.76 -27.02
N LYS A 100 7.39 24.53 -25.83
CA LYS A 100 8.12 24.46 -24.54
C LYS A 100 9.28 23.45 -24.58
N VAL A 101 9.10 22.37 -25.33
CA VAL A 101 10.00 21.21 -25.35
C VAL A 101 10.60 21.00 -26.75
N ASN A 102 10.81 22.10 -27.49
CA ASN A 102 11.37 22.07 -28.84
C ASN A 102 10.62 21.14 -29.80
N TYR A 103 9.31 21.02 -29.63
CA TYR A 103 8.43 20.12 -30.39
C TYR A 103 8.75 18.63 -30.25
N ASP A 104 9.45 18.23 -29.20
CA ASP A 104 9.68 16.84 -28.87
C ASP A 104 8.39 16.11 -28.49
N ASP A 105 8.32 14.84 -28.88
CA ASP A 105 7.29 13.89 -28.49
C ASP A 105 7.84 13.08 -27.31
N GLN A 106 7.65 13.59 -26.08
CA GLN A 106 8.44 13.14 -24.92
C GLN A 106 8.24 11.67 -24.56
N ALA A 107 6.98 11.20 -24.47
CA ALA A 107 6.73 9.79 -24.14
C ALA A 107 7.24 8.86 -25.24
N LYS A 108 7.15 9.26 -26.51
CA LYS A 108 7.75 8.51 -27.62
C LYS A 108 9.27 8.44 -27.49
N ARG A 109 9.95 9.56 -27.21
CA ARG A 109 11.43 9.58 -27.04
C ARG A 109 11.87 8.64 -25.92
N ILE A 110 11.17 8.67 -24.77
CA ILE A 110 11.46 7.77 -23.65
C ILE A 110 11.20 6.30 -24.06
N ALA A 111 10.05 6.01 -24.66
CA ALA A 111 9.68 4.66 -25.07
C ALA A 111 10.63 4.08 -26.13
N ASP A 112 11.00 4.87 -27.14
CA ASP A 112 11.97 4.47 -28.17
C ASP A 112 13.33 4.13 -27.54
N LYS A 113 13.78 4.94 -26.57
CA LYS A 113 15.05 4.72 -25.86
C LYS A 113 15.00 3.49 -24.95
N LEU A 114 13.85 3.15 -24.37
CA LEU A 114 13.64 1.94 -23.56
C LEU A 114 13.35 0.69 -24.41
N GLY A 115 12.95 0.85 -25.67
CA GLY A 115 12.44 -0.23 -26.52
C GLY A 115 11.01 -0.66 -26.15
N PHE A 116 10.21 0.25 -25.60
CA PHE A 116 8.87 0.02 -25.03
C PHE A 116 7.77 0.62 -25.91
N GLN A 117 6.51 0.27 -25.62
CA GLN A 117 5.33 0.91 -26.19
C GLN A 117 4.90 2.13 -25.35
N TYR A 118 4.11 3.02 -25.94
CA TYR A 118 3.55 4.17 -25.22
C TYR A 118 2.12 4.48 -25.63
N ALA A 119 1.38 5.12 -24.73
CA ALA A 119 0.05 5.67 -24.94
C ALA A 119 -0.01 7.10 -24.39
N TYR A 120 -0.79 7.94 -25.07
CA TYR A 120 -1.01 9.32 -24.67
C TYR A 120 -2.40 9.51 -24.06
N GLY A 121 -2.44 10.35 -23.02
CA GLY A 121 -3.64 10.94 -22.48
C GLY A 121 -3.65 12.46 -22.66
N PRO A 122 -4.00 13.01 -23.85
CA PRO A 122 -3.99 14.45 -24.09
C PRO A 122 -5.04 15.17 -23.23
N ILE A 123 -4.63 16.23 -22.53
CA ILE A 123 -5.51 16.96 -21.60
C ILE A 123 -6.03 18.24 -22.24
N PHE A 124 -5.13 19.06 -22.78
CA PHE A 124 -5.50 20.27 -23.53
C PHE A 124 -4.40 20.63 -24.54
N ALA A 125 -4.82 21.32 -25.62
CA ALA A 125 -3.90 21.81 -26.64
C ALA A 125 -3.02 22.93 -26.08
N ARG A 126 -1.72 22.89 -26.40
CA ARG A 126 -0.72 23.89 -26.03
C ARG A 126 0.21 24.09 -27.23
N SER A 127 0.24 25.30 -27.78
CA SER A 127 0.95 25.61 -29.04
C SER A 127 0.55 24.65 -30.18
N ALA A 128 1.51 23.97 -30.82
CA ALA A 128 1.25 23.02 -31.90
C ALA A 128 0.94 21.58 -31.40
N GLY A 129 0.90 21.37 -30.08
CA GLY A 129 0.85 20.06 -29.47
C GLY A 129 -0.06 20.00 -28.24
N PHE A 130 0.23 19.11 -27.31
CA PHE A 130 -0.62 18.83 -26.15
C PHE A 130 0.17 18.69 -24.85
N PHE A 131 -0.42 19.19 -23.77
CA PHE A 131 -0.04 18.78 -22.42
C PHE A 131 -0.81 17.51 -22.05
N CYS A 132 -0.11 16.51 -21.55
CA CYS A 132 -0.58 15.12 -21.48
C CYS A 132 -0.21 14.43 -20.17
N ASN A 133 -0.95 13.36 -19.85
CA ASN A 133 -0.39 12.21 -19.15
C ASN A 133 0.11 11.19 -20.18
N ALA A 134 0.99 10.28 -19.79
CA ALA A 134 1.41 9.19 -20.66
C ALA A 134 1.56 7.88 -19.88
N LEU A 135 1.41 6.78 -20.61
CA LEU A 135 1.78 5.44 -20.13
C LEU A 135 2.88 4.92 -21.05
N ILE A 136 3.95 4.38 -20.48
CA ILE A 136 5.00 3.66 -21.20
C ILE A 136 5.02 2.23 -20.66
N SER A 137 5.11 1.22 -21.53
CA SER A 137 4.98 -0.18 -21.14
C SER A 137 5.90 -1.08 -21.95
N ARG A 138 6.66 -1.93 -21.26
CA ARG A 138 7.37 -3.07 -21.87
C ARG A 138 6.39 -4.06 -22.50
N PHE A 139 5.24 -4.23 -21.85
CA PHE A 139 4.17 -5.12 -22.26
C PHE A 139 3.26 -4.46 -23.32
N PRO A 140 2.57 -5.26 -24.17
CA PRO A 140 1.66 -4.73 -25.17
C PRO A 140 0.54 -3.86 -24.57
N ILE A 141 0.35 -2.67 -25.13
CA ILE A 141 -0.81 -1.81 -24.87
C ILE A 141 -1.90 -2.16 -25.89
N LEU A 142 -3.00 -2.75 -25.42
CA LEU A 142 -4.08 -3.26 -26.27
C LEU A 142 -5.02 -2.15 -26.73
N SER A 143 -5.31 -1.21 -25.83
CA SER A 143 -6.18 -0.06 -26.08
C SER A 143 -5.91 1.03 -25.04
N HIS A 144 -6.19 2.27 -25.39
CA HIS A 144 -6.18 3.37 -24.42
C HIS A 144 -7.20 4.44 -24.78
N GLN A 145 -7.66 5.18 -23.78
CA GLN A 145 -8.57 6.31 -23.94
C GLN A 145 -8.33 7.36 -22.84
N THR A 146 -8.72 8.60 -23.12
CA THR A 146 -8.57 9.71 -22.18
C THR A 146 -9.91 10.17 -21.67
N HIS A 147 -10.02 10.32 -20.35
CA HIS A 147 -11.20 10.85 -19.68
C HIS A 147 -10.88 12.21 -19.09
N LEU A 148 -11.53 13.27 -19.58
CA LEU A 148 -11.47 14.56 -18.90
C LEU A 148 -12.16 14.45 -17.54
N LEU A 149 -11.48 14.92 -16.50
CA LEU A 149 -12.00 14.89 -15.14
C LEU A 149 -12.84 16.15 -14.85
N PRO A 150 -13.79 16.08 -13.90
CA PRO A 150 -14.57 17.24 -13.50
C PRO A 150 -13.70 18.44 -13.13
N ASN A 151 -14.11 19.61 -13.60
CA ASN A 151 -13.42 20.88 -13.33
C ASN A 151 -14.43 21.94 -12.88
N PRO A 152 -15.04 21.77 -11.69
CA PRO A 152 -16.15 22.62 -11.22
C PRO A 152 -15.73 24.07 -11.01
N ASN A 153 -14.47 24.32 -10.68
CA ASN A 153 -13.93 25.66 -10.45
C ASN A 153 -13.17 26.23 -11.67
N HIS A 154 -13.29 25.58 -12.83
CA HIS A 154 -12.69 26.03 -14.09
C HIS A 154 -11.17 26.33 -13.98
N THR A 155 -10.44 25.53 -13.20
CA THR A 155 -8.96 25.55 -13.12
C THR A 155 -8.33 24.95 -14.37
N GLN A 156 -7.02 24.69 -14.37
CA GLN A 156 -6.39 23.96 -15.47
C GLN A 156 -7.07 22.59 -15.65
N PRO A 157 -7.52 22.21 -16.87
CA PRO A 157 -8.14 20.91 -17.11
C PRO A 157 -7.23 19.76 -16.68
N ARG A 158 -7.83 18.70 -16.13
CA ARG A 158 -7.17 17.46 -15.72
C ARG A 158 -7.82 16.27 -16.42
N ALA A 159 -7.08 15.18 -16.57
CA ALA A 159 -7.58 13.96 -17.20
C ALA A 159 -7.01 12.71 -16.53
N ALA A 160 -7.70 11.59 -16.72
CA ALA A 160 -7.18 10.25 -16.48
C ALA A 160 -6.97 9.54 -17.82
N LEU A 161 -5.77 9.02 -18.05
CA LEU A 161 -5.48 8.09 -19.14
C LEU A 161 -5.83 6.68 -18.65
N GLU A 162 -6.76 6.02 -19.31
CA GLU A 162 -7.07 4.60 -19.11
C GLU A 162 -6.41 3.80 -20.23
N ALA A 163 -5.69 2.73 -19.89
CA ALA A 163 -5.11 1.81 -20.85
C ALA A 163 -5.26 0.35 -20.41
N GLN A 164 -5.40 -0.56 -21.37
CA GLN A 164 -5.34 -2.00 -21.15
C GLN A 164 -3.97 -2.51 -21.55
N VAL A 165 -3.27 -3.14 -20.62
CA VAL A 165 -1.91 -3.68 -20.80
C VAL A 165 -1.95 -5.19 -20.64
N ASP A 166 -1.42 -5.93 -21.62
CA ASP A 166 -1.32 -7.39 -21.57
C ASP A 166 -0.03 -7.83 -20.86
N VAL A 167 -0.12 -8.06 -19.56
CA VAL A 167 0.99 -8.59 -18.77
C VAL A 167 0.96 -10.11 -18.90
N ASP A 168 1.77 -10.62 -19.85
CA ASP A 168 2.01 -12.05 -20.09
C ASP A 168 0.71 -12.91 -20.13
N GLY A 169 -0.34 -12.43 -20.80
CA GLY A 169 -1.62 -13.11 -20.97
C GLY A 169 -2.70 -12.74 -19.94
N THR A 170 -2.43 -11.75 -19.09
CA THR A 170 -3.36 -11.14 -18.14
C THR A 170 -3.55 -9.67 -18.48
N VAL A 171 -4.78 -9.27 -18.80
CA VAL A 171 -5.09 -7.87 -19.11
C VAL A 171 -5.24 -7.08 -17.81
N VAL A 172 -4.35 -6.12 -17.59
CA VAL A 172 -4.38 -5.18 -16.46
C VAL A 172 -4.88 -3.83 -16.96
N THR A 173 -5.90 -3.28 -16.31
CA THR A 173 -6.35 -1.91 -16.60
C THR A 173 -5.53 -0.91 -15.79
N VAL A 174 -4.87 0.03 -16.47
CA VAL A 174 -3.98 1.01 -15.86
C VAL A 174 -4.53 2.42 -16.05
N PHE A 175 -4.68 3.16 -14.95
CA PHE A 175 -5.03 4.58 -14.95
C PHE A 175 -3.82 5.43 -14.59
N VAL A 176 -3.53 6.46 -15.40
CA VAL A 176 -2.51 7.50 -15.10
C VAL A 176 -3.19 8.85 -14.99
N THR A 177 -3.03 9.53 -13.86
CA THR A 177 -3.71 10.80 -13.57
C THR A 177 -2.79 11.86 -12.96
N HIS A 178 -3.13 13.13 -13.14
CA HIS A 178 -2.54 14.25 -12.41
C HIS A 178 -3.71 15.10 -11.92
N LEU A 179 -3.96 15.12 -10.61
CA LEU A 179 -5.10 15.84 -10.01
C LEU A 179 -4.77 17.32 -9.76
N GLU A 180 -5.81 18.10 -9.48
CA GLU A 180 -5.68 19.54 -9.24
C GLU A 180 -4.81 19.89 -8.02
N VAL A 181 -4.01 20.94 -8.18
CA VAL A 181 -3.02 21.38 -7.18
C VAL A 181 -3.67 22.29 -6.15
N ALA A 182 -4.37 23.33 -6.62
CA ALA A 182 -4.70 24.49 -5.79
C ALA A 182 -6.05 24.35 -5.04
N ASP A 183 -6.98 23.57 -5.58
CA ASP A 183 -8.36 23.52 -5.10
C ASP A 183 -8.78 22.11 -4.70
N SER A 184 -8.89 21.88 -3.38
CA SER A 184 -9.24 20.57 -2.82
C SER A 184 -10.64 20.10 -3.24
N GLY A 185 -11.60 21.01 -3.42
CA GLY A 185 -12.95 20.67 -3.88
C GLY A 185 -12.96 20.05 -5.28
N SER A 186 -12.25 20.67 -6.23
CA SER A 186 -12.04 20.14 -7.57
C SER A 186 -11.25 18.84 -7.52
N ARG A 187 -10.19 18.77 -6.71
CA ARG A 187 -9.39 17.56 -6.55
C ARG A 187 -10.21 16.37 -6.05
N VAL A 188 -11.08 16.56 -5.06
CA VAL A 188 -12.04 15.54 -4.58
C VAL A 188 -13.05 15.15 -5.66
N ALA A 189 -13.60 16.10 -6.42
CA ALA A 189 -14.52 15.79 -7.51
C ALA A 189 -13.84 14.94 -8.60
N GLN A 190 -12.57 15.22 -8.89
CA GLN A 190 -11.74 14.46 -9.83
C GLN A 190 -11.44 13.05 -9.30
N ALA A 191 -11.01 12.91 -8.05
CA ALA A 191 -10.78 11.62 -7.41
C ALA A 191 -12.06 10.76 -7.36
N LYS A 192 -13.22 11.37 -7.09
CA LYS A 192 -14.52 10.66 -7.10
C LYS A 192 -14.88 10.15 -8.50
N ALA A 193 -14.63 10.94 -9.54
CA ALA A 193 -14.84 10.51 -10.91
C ALA A 193 -13.89 9.36 -11.30
N LEU A 194 -12.61 9.46 -10.93
CA LEU A 194 -11.59 8.43 -11.15
C LEU A 194 -11.95 7.11 -10.46
N ALA A 195 -12.26 7.12 -9.17
CA ALA A 195 -12.71 5.94 -8.44
C ALA A 195 -13.94 5.33 -9.10
N GLY A 196 -14.91 6.16 -9.48
CA GLY A 196 -16.11 5.70 -10.18
C GLY A 196 -15.83 5.04 -11.53
N MET A 197 -14.84 5.52 -12.29
CA MET A 197 -14.39 4.88 -13.54
C MET A 197 -13.71 3.55 -13.27
N ALA A 198 -12.76 3.51 -12.33
CA ALA A 198 -12.06 2.29 -11.94
C ALA A 198 -13.03 1.21 -11.47
N SER A 199 -14.04 1.53 -10.65
CA SER A 199 -15.08 0.57 -10.20
C SER A 199 -15.93 -0.04 -11.33
N ARG A 200 -15.90 0.50 -12.56
CA ARG A 200 -16.69 0.01 -13.70
C ARG A 200 -15.92 -0.90 -14.65
N VAL A 201 -14.60 -1.02 -14.49
CA VAL A 201 -13.76 -1.89 -15.31
C VAL A 201 -13.37 -3.15 -14.53
N PRO A 202 -13.15 -4.29 -15.20
CA PRO A 202 -12.73 -5.51 -14.52
C PRO A 202 -11.35 -5.38 -13.85
N SER A 203 -11.15 -6.07 -12.74
CA SER A 203 -9.82 -6.31 -12.16
C SER A 203 -9.02 -7.35 -12.98
N PRO A 204 -7.67 -7.35 -12.95
CA PRO A 204 -6.78 -6.50 -12.14
C PRO A 204 -6.66 -5.05 -12.65
N ARG A 205 -6.53 -4.09 -11.71
CA ARG A 205 -6.47 -2.63 -11.96
C ARG A 205 -5.31 -1.97 -11.21
N ILE A 206 -4.68 -1.00 -11.86
CA ILE A 206 -3.68 -0.12 -11.25
C ILE A 206 -4.11 1.33 -11.48
N ILE A 207 -4.06 2.15 -10.44
CA ILE A 207 -4.24 3.60 -10.53
C ILE A 207 -2.96 4.26 -10.05
N MET A 208 -2.36 5.12 -10.85
CA MET A 208 -1.13 5.80 -10.46
C MET A 208 -1.07 7.24 -10.94
N GLY A 209 -0.19 8.02 -10.32
CA GLY A 209 0.05 9.40 -10.71
C GLY A 209 0.21 10.37 -9.53
N ASP A 210 0.24 11.64 -9.87
CA ASP A 210 0.34 12.76 -8.92
C ASP A 210 -1.06 13.17 -8.47
N PHE A 211 -1.38 12.89 -7.21
CA PHE A 211 -2.67 13.22 -6.62
C PHE A 211 -2.69 14.63 -6.01
N ASN A 212 -1.54 15.31 -5.88
CA ASN A 212 -1.43 16.59 -5.17
C ASN A 212 -2.04 16.58 -3.75
N ALA A 213 -2.16 15.41 -3.13
CA ALA A 213 -2.79 15.22 -1.84
C ALA A 213 -1.90 14.34 -0.96
N THR A 214 -1.70 14.76 0.29
CA THR A 214 -1.03 13.94 1.30
C THR A 214 -1.93 12.81 1.77
N PRO A 215 -1.40 11.70 2.31
CA PRO A 215 -2.24 10.56 2.70
C PRO A 215 -3.18 10.88 3.86
N THR A 216 -2.72 11.71 4.79
CA THR A 216 -3.46 12.09 6.00
C THR A 216 -4.65 12.98 5.66
N HIS A 217 -5.85 12.57 6.06
CA HIS A 217 -7.11 13.31 5.93
C HIS A 217 -7.54 13.66 4.50
N ALA A 218 -6.92 13.10 3.46
CA ALA A 218 -7.31 13.32 2.07
C ALA A 218 -8.43 12.37 1.65
N LEU A 219 -9.59 12.94 1.32
CA LEU A 219 -10.70 12.17 0.75
C LEU A 219 -10.31 11.60 -0.63
N GLU A 220 -9.39 12.24 -1.34
CA GLU A 220 -8.88 11.84 -2.65
C GLU A 220 -8.25 10.45 -2.63
N THR A 221 -7.36 10.19 -1.67
CA THR A 221 -6.71 8.89 -1.48
C THR A 221 -7.69 7.89 -0.89
N ALA A 222 -8.49 8.29 0.11
CA ALA A 222 -9.51 7.43 0.75
C ALA A 222 -10.53 6.86 -0.25
N LEU A 223 -10.84 7.57 -1.34
CA LEU A 223 -11.72 7.07 -2.39
C LEU A 223 -11.10 5.90 -3.19
N MET A 224 -9.78 5.89 -3.39
CA MET A 224 -9.08 4.80 -4.09
C MET A 224 -9.04 3.53 -3.24
N LEU A 225 -8.81 3.71 -1.94
CA LEU A 225 -8.61 2.68 -0.92
C LEU A 225 -9.83 1.77 -0.69
N ARG A 226 -10.97 2.07 -1.33
CA ARG A 226 -12.20 1.25 -1.27
C ARG A 226 -12.08 -0.07 -2.03
N GLU A 227 -11.30 -0.09 -3.10
CA GLU A 227 -11.15 -1.26 -3.98
C GLU A 227 -9.69 -1.54 -4.34
N HIS A 228 -8.76 -0.81 -3.72
CA HIS A 228 -7.33 -0.88 -4.00
C HIS A 228 -6.54 -0.79 -2.70
N ASN A 229 -5.36 -1.39 -2.69
CA ASN A 229 -4.32 -1.16 -1.70
C ASN A 229 -3.41 -0.02 -2.18
N ASP A 230 -3.07 0.91 -1.28
CA ASP A 230 -1.92 1.80 -1.49
C ASP A 230 -0.65 0.96 -1.33
N THR A 231 0.10 0.80 -2.42
CA THR A 231 1.19 -0.18 -2.47
C THR A 231 2.36 0.18 -1.56
N TYR A 232 2.51 1.47 -1.20
CA TYR A 232 3.59 1.94 -0.35
C TYR A 232 3.43 1.51 1.12
N PRO A 233 2.37 1.91 1.86
CA PRO A 233 2.15 1.41 3.21
C PRO A 233 1.99 -0.11 3.21
N PHE A 234 1.39 -0.70 2.18
CA PHE A 234 1.27 -2.15 2.05
C PHE A 234 2.62 -2.87 2.04
N HIS A 235 3.55 -2.41 1.19
CA HIS A 235 4.91 -2.95 1.19
C HIS A 235 5.60 -2.78 2.55
N ARG A 236 5.44 -1.63 3.22
CA ARG A 236 6.10 -1.38 4.51
C ARG A 236 5.59 -2.26 5.64
N VAL A 237 4.34 -2.73 5.56
CA VAL A 237 3.83 -3.74 6.50
C VAL A 237 4.45 -5.12 6.17
N LEU A 238 4.56 -5.46 4.89
CA LEU A 238 5.06 -6.76 4.43
C LEU A 238 6.57 -6.97 4.62
N VAL A 239 7.38 -5.95 4.38
CA VAL A 239 8.85 -6.06 4.44
C VAL A 239 9.32 -6.36 5.87
N ASP A 240 10.43 -7.08 5.99
CA ASP A 240 11.08 -7.37 7.27
C ASP A 240 11.43 -6.07 8.01
N SER A 241 10.91 -5.90 9.23
CA SER A 241 11.24 -4.72 10.05
C SER A 241 12.70 -4.64 10.44
N ALA A 242 13.40 -5.77 10.60
CA ALA A 242 14.82 -5.75 10.91
C ALA A 242 15.61 -5.10 9.78
N TRP A 243 15.21 -5.33 8.53
CA TRP A 243 15.80 -4.65 7.37
C TRP A 243 15.52 -3.14 7.39
N LEU A 244 14.28 -2.72 7.69
CA LEU A 244 13.90 -1.30 7.80
C LEU A 244 14.68 -0.59 8.91
N ALA A 245 14.75 -1.19 10.10
CA ALA A 245 15.43 -0.65 11.27
C ALA A 245 16.95 -0.60 11.11
N ALA A 246 17.52 -1.49 10.29
CA ALA A 246 18.94 -1.47 9.96
C ALA A 246 19.33 -0.32 9.01
N GLN A 247 18.37 0.35 8.36
CA GLN A 247 18.65 1.50 7.51
C GLN A 247 18.84 2.76 8.37
N GLY A 248 19.73 3.67 7.96
CA GLY A 248 19.80 4.99 8.59
C GLY A 248 18.46 5.74 8.40
N ARG A 249 18.05 6.58 9.35
CA ARG A 249 16.80 7.36 9.27
C ARG A 249 16.60 8.07 7.93
N PHE A 250 17.66 8.66 7.37
CA PHE A 250 17.61 9.29 6.05
C PHE A 250 17.33 8.29 4.91
N GLU A 251 17.96 7.12 4.89
CA GLU A 251 17.67 6.10 3.88
C GLU A 251 16.26 5.53 4.04
N ARG A 252 15.82 5.32 5.28
CA ARG A 252 14.51 4.76 5.64
C ARG A 252 13.33 5.71 5.35
N ASP A 253 13.53 7.01 5.60
CA ASP A 253 12.45 8.00 5.64
C ASP A 253 12.55 9.04 4.51
N TYR A 254 13.69 9.17 3.82
CA TYR A 254 13.87 10.10 2.70
C TYR A 254 14.10 9.41 1.35
N LEU A 255 14.96 8.36 1.29
CA LEU A 255 15.18 7.59 0.05
C LEU A 255 14.22 6.40 -0.11
N LYS A 256 13.62 5.97 1.01
CA LYS A 256 12.61 4.90 1.08
C LYS A 256 11.34 5.38 1.80
N GLY A 257 11.34 6.62 2.29
CA GLY A 257 10.10 7.29 2.69
C GLY A 257 9.36 7.68 1.43
N GLY A 258 8.05 7.49 1.42
CA GLY A 258 7.22 7.69 0.22
C GLY A 258 7.13 9.15 -0.21
N TYR A 259 7.95 10.06 0.32
CA TYR A 259 7.93 11.47 -0.04
C TYR A 259 8.46 11.67 -1.45
N THR A 260 7.62 12.24 -2.29
CA THR A 260 7.84 12.35 -3.73
C THR A 260 8.00 13.79 -4.19
N ILE A 261 7.80 14.80 -3.32
CA ILE A 261 7.97 16.22 -3.67
C ILE A 261 9.07 16.90 -2.85
N GLY A 262 9.90 17.69 -3.55
CA GLY A 262 11.00 18.47 -2.99
C GLY A 262 12.31 17.68 -2.98
N VAL A 263 13.08 17.70 -4.05
CA VAL A 263 14.24 16.80 -4.22
C VAL A 263 15.39 16.99 -3.21
N PHE A 264 15.59 18.21 -2.70
CA PHE A 264 16.67 18.52 -1.75
C PHE A 264 16.25 18.28 -0.29
N ASP A 265 14.97 18.45 -0.01
CA ASP A 265 14.36 18.20 1.29
C ASP A 265 12.94 17.62 1.09
N PRO A 266 12.84 16.32 0.72
CA PRO A 266 11.56 15.67 0.52
C PRO A 266 10.63 15.87 1.71
N SER A 267 9.45 16.45 1.46
CA SER A 267 8.59 16.97 2.54
C SER A 267 7.18 16.39 2.54
N ALA A 268 6.75 15.77 1.44
CA ALA A 268 5.42 15.17 1.36
C ALA A 268 5.35 14.02 0.34
N ARG A 269 4.40 13.11 0.55
CA ARG A 269 4.01 12.08 -0.42
C ARG A 269 2.75 12.52 -1.14
N ILE A 270 2.86 12.72 -2.45
CA ILE A 270 1.71 13.10 -3.28
C ILE A 270 1.58 12.25 -4.56
N ASP A 271 2.58 11.41 -4.85
CA ASP A 271 2.55 10.45 -5.95
C ASP A 271 2.26 9.04 -5.43
N TYR A 272 1.34 8.33 -6.09
CA TYR A 272 0.81 7.07 -5.61
C TYR A 272 0.79 6.00 -6.70
N ILE A 273 0.88 4.74 -6.26
CA ILE A 273 0.46 3.56 -7.03
C ILE A 273 -0.54 2.83 -6.14
N PHE A 274 -1.79 2.74 -6.60
CA PHE A 274 -2.84 1.94 -6.00
C PHE A 274 -3.06 0.70 -6.87
N ALA A 275 -3.09 -0.46 -6.26
CA ALA A 275 -3.31 -1.74 -6.95
C ALA A 275 -4.60 -2.37 -6.43
N SER A 276 -5.46 -2.88 -7.33
CA SER A 276 -6.64 -3.62 -6.90
C SER A 276 -6.21 -4.83 -6.09
N CYS A 277 -7.04 -5.24 -5.16
CA CYS A 277 -6.59 -6.16 -4.12
C CYS A 277 -6.32 -7.60 -4.61
N ASP A 278 -6.69 -7.94 -5.83
CA ASP A 278 -6.27 -9.15 -6.54
C ASP A 278 -4.82 -9.07 -7.09
N ILE A 279 -4.09 -7.98 -6.84
CA ILE A 279 -2.67 -7.79 -7.19
C ILE A 279 -1.80 -7.85 -5.92
N GLY A 280 -0.81 -8.74 -5.94
CA GLY A 280 0.28 -8.85 -4.96
C GLY A 280 1.21 -7.65 -4.96
N VAL A 281 1.70 -7.28 -3.77
CA VAL A 281 2.85 -6.38 -3.61
C VAL A 281 4.01 -7.22 -3.09
N ALA A 282 5.14 -7.19 -3.77
CA ALA A 282 6.28 -7.98 -3.35
C ALA A 282 6.81 -7.54 -1.98
N SER A 283 7.18 -8.51 -1.16
CA SER A 283 7.63 -8.31 0.23
C SER A 283 9.14 -8.11 0.37
N ASP A 284 9.92 -8.34 -0.69
CA ASP A 284 11.39 -8.24 -0.65
C ASP A 284 11.88 -6.82 -0.35
N ALA A 285 13.00 -6.73 0.36
CA ALA A 285 13.72 -5.49 0.58
C ALA A 285 13.93 -4.68 -0.72
N GLY A 286 13.40 -3.46 -0.76
CA GLY A 286 13.52 -2.54 -1.91
C GLY A 286 12.53 -2.79 -3.05
N ALA A 287 11.57 -3.70 -2.87
CA ALA A 287 10.49 -3.91 -3.83
C ALA A 287 9.66 -2.64 -4.04
N ALA A 288 9.39 -1.85 -3.00
CA ALA A 288 8.90 -0.48 -3.12
C ALA A 288 9.98 0.53 -2.72
N ARG A 289 10.13 1.61 -3.49
CA ARG A 289 11.18 2.62 -3.28
C ARG A 289 10.89 3.95 -3.97
N VAL A 290 11.55 5.00 -3.50
CA VAL A 290 11.53 6.34 -4.09
C VAL A 290 12.96 6.73 -4.47
N PRO A 291 13.42 6.38 -5.69
CA PRO A 291 14.79 6.67 -6.12
C PRO A 291 15.08 8.17 -6.10
N HIS A 292 16.21 8.56 -5.51
CA HIS A 292 16.66 9.95 -5.58
C HIS A 292 17.05 10.32 -7.00
N SER A 293 16.59 11.48 -7.45
CA SER A 293 16.87 12.00 -8.78
C SER A 293 16.72 13.51 -8.81
N LEU A 294 17.64 14.19 -9.50
CA LEU A 294 17.57 15.63 -9.79
C LEU A 294 16.87 15.92 -11.13
N ALA A 295 16.34 14.89 -11.80
CA ALA A 295 15.84 14.98 -13.16
C ALA A 295 14.46 15.66 -13.29
N SER A 296 13.75 15.81 -12.16
CA SER A 296 12.49 16.53 -11.99
C SER A 296 12.49 17.17 -10.58
N ASP A 297 11.53 18.03 -10.28
CA ASP A 297 11.20 18.49 -8.93
C ASP A 297 10.44 17.46 -8.09
N HIS A 298 9.93 16.39 -8.72
CA HIS A 298 9.45 15.19 -8.07
C HIS A 298 10.50 14.07 -8.06
N LEU A 299 10.35 13.13 -7.13
CA LEU A 299 11.03 11.84 -7.12
C LEU A 299 10.08 10.75 -7.66
N PRO A 300 10.56 9.80 -8.48
CA PRO A 300 9.72 8.71 -8.95
C PRO A 300 9.37 7.76 -7.80
N TYR A 301 8.17 7.19 -7.82
CA TYR A 301 7.81 6.08 -6.94
C TYR A 301 7.72 4.79 -7.77
N ALA A 302 8.42 3.74 -7.34
CA ALA A 302 8.41 2.44 -8.00
C ALA A 302 8.07 1.31 -7.03
N VAL A 303 7.31 0.32 -7.50
CA VAL A 303 6.93 -0.86 -6.73
C VAL A 303 6.88 -2.12 -7.59
N ALA A 304 7.40 -3.24 -7.08
CA ALA A 304 7.22 -4.55 -7.68
C ALA A 304 5.87 -5.15 -7.26
N LEU A 305 5.07 -5.53 -8.27
CA LEU A 305 3.76 -6.14 -8.14
C LEU A 305 3.77 -7.57 -8.67
N GLU A 306 2.82 -8.36 -8.20
CA GLU A 306 2.71 -9.78 -8.51
C GLU A 306 1.27 -10.12 -8.92
N LEU A 307 1.09 -10.65 -10.14
CA LEU A 307 -0.22 -11.14 -10.57
C LEU A 307 -0.42 -12.59 -10.11
N PRO A 308 -1.63 -12.95 -9.65
CA PRO A 308 -1.93 -14.32 -9.27
C PRO A 308 -1.71 -15.23 -10.48
N ARG A 309 -1.18 -16.44 -10.27
CA ARG A 309 -1.12 -17.43 -11.35
C ARG A 309 -2.53 -17.63 -11.88
N LYS A 310 -2.67 -17.61 -13.20
CA LYS A 310 -3.89 -18.06 -13.89
C LYS A 310 -4.14 -19.50 -13.43
N GLN A 311 -4.97 -19.69 -12.41
CA GLN A 311 -5.34 -21.04 -11.98
C GLN A 311 -5.96 -21.71 -13.21
N ALA A 312 -5.45 -22.89 -13.60
CA ALA A 312 -6.23 -23.77 -14.46
C ALA A 312 -7.57 -23.92 -13.75
N ALA A 313 -8.68 -23.60 -14.43
CA ALA A 313 -10.01 -23.53 -13.86
C ALA A 313 -10.23 -24.69 -12.88
N HIS A 314 -9.95 -24.44 -11.60
CA HIS A 314 -10.29 -25.36 -10.55
C HIS A 314 -11.79 -25.15 -10.41
N ASP A 315 -12.51 -26.26 -10.57
CA ASP A 315 -13.92 -26.36 -10.30
C ASP A 315 -14.19 -25.61 -8.99
N LEU A 316 -14.86 -24.44 -9.09
CA LEU A 316 -15.26 -23.63 -7.93
C LEU A 316 -16.33 -24.34 -7.07
N SER A 317 -16.44 -25.66 -7.23
CA SER A 317 -17.18 -26.60 -6.40
C SER A 317 -16.44 -26.94 -5.10
N ALA A 318 -15.46 -26.13 -4.66
CA ALA A 318 -15.05 -26.18 -3.26
C ALA A 318 -16.35 -25.99 -2.46
N PRO A 319 -16.75 -26.98 -1.63
CA PRO A 319 -17.99 -26.85 -0.89
C PRO A 319 -17.86 -25.55 -0.10
N ALA A 320 -18.82 -24.64 -0.30
CA ALA A 320 -19.02 -23.55 0.64
C ALA A 320 -18.91 -24.21 2.02
N VAL A 321 -17.94 -23.77 2.82
CA VAL A 321 -17.92 -24.20 4.20
C VAL A 321 -19.16 -23.58 4.79
N ASP A 322 -20.26 -24.31 4.74
CA ASP A 322 -21.49 -24.13 5.50
C ASP A 322 -21.13 -24.42 6.98
N ALA A 323 -20.04 -23.82 7.47
CA ALA A 323 -19.99 -23.41 8.84
C ALA A 323 -21.07 -22.36 8.90
N ALA A 324 -22.27 -22.78 9.26
CA ALA A 324 -23.24 -21.90 9.86
C ALA A 324 -22.48 -21.15 10.97
N LEU A 325 -21.96 -19.97 10.65
CA LEU A 325 -21.70 -18.95 11.63
C LEU A 325 -23.05 -18.76 12.27
N GLY A 326 -23.27 -19.45 13.40
CA GLY A 326 -24.47 -19.27 14.19
C GLY A 326 -24.68 -17.78 14.32
N ALA A 327 -25.92 -17.32 14.10
CA ALA A 327 -26.21 -15.89 14.03
C ALA A 327 -25.44 -15.14 15.12
N LEU A 328 -24.55 -14.21 14.72
CA LEU A 328 -23.77 -13.42 15.67
C LEU A 328 -24.77 -12.84 16.68
N PRO A 329 -24.50 -12.98 17.99
CA PRO A 329 -25.40 -12.46 19.00
C PRO A 329 -25.67 -10.97 18.71
N SER A 330 -26.95 -10.61 18.71
CA SER A 330 -27.34 -9.21 18.63
C SER A 330 -26.64 -8.45 19.77
N PRO A 331 -26.19 -7.21 19.56
CA PRO A 331 -25.55 -6.45 20.62
C PRO A 331 -26.51 -6.41 21.80
N PRO A 332 -26.06 -6.71 23.04
CA PRO A 332 -26.96 -6.72 24.16
C PRO A 332 -27.57 -5.34 24.36
N ALA A 333 -28.86 -5.30 24.69
CA ALA A 333 -29.44 -4.08 25.23
C ALA A 333 -28.65 -3.69 26.49
N SER A 334 -28.41 -2.40 26.68
CA SER A 334 -27.69 -1.90 27.85
C SER A 334 -28.33 -2.42 29.14
N GLN A 335 -27.60 -3.25 29.88
CA GLN A 335 -27.95 -3.60 31.25
C GLN A 335 -27.70 -2.38 32.13
N ASP A 336 -28.67 -2.07 32.99
CA ASP A 336 -28.59 -1.01 34.00
C ASP A 336 -28.40 0.43 33.48
N GLY A 337 -28.70 0.68 32.20
CA GLY A 337 -28.65 2.04 31.62
C GLY A 337 -27.24 2.57 31.40
N ARG A 338 -26.22 1.70 31.40
CA ARG A 338 -24.84 2.07 31.04
C ARG A 338 -24.77 2.53 29.58
N ALA A 339 -24.02 3.58 29.30
CA ALA A 339 -23.89 4.09 27.94
C ALA A 339 -23.15 3.10 27.02
N PRO A 340 -23.09 3.29 25.69
CA PRO A 340 -22.21 2.50 24.84
C PRO A 340 -20.73 2.73 25.17
N LEU A 341 -19.86 1.73 24.95
CA LEU A 341 -18.41 1.83 25.14
C LEU A 341 -17.67 1.75 23.79
N VAL A 342 -16.69 2.61 23.59
CA VAL A 342 -15.68 2.47 22.53
C VAL A 342 -14.33 2.28 23.19
N ALA A 343 -13.75 1.10 23.01
CA ALA A 343 -12.40 0.79 23.44
C ALA A 343 -11.47 0.93 22.24
N VAL A 344 -10.49 1.83 22.33
CA VAL A 344 -9.45 1.95 21.30
C VAL A 344 -8.22 1.21 21.80
N MET A 345 -7.87 0.12 21.11
CA MET A 345 -6.72 -0.68 21.44
C MET A 345 -5.44 0.12 21.19
N HIS A 346 -4.48 0.08 22.11
CA HIS A 346 -3.14 0.59 21.88
C HIS A 346 -2.07 -0.43 22.30
N SER A 347 -0.88 -0.34 21.73
CA SER A 347 0.24 -1.24 22.07
C SER A 347 1.57 -0.50 21.99
N PRO A 348 2.47 -0.68 22.99
CA PRO A 348 3.85 -0.19 22.89
C PRO A 348 4.57 -0.69 21.63
N ASP A 349 4.30 -1.91 21.18
CA ASP A 349 4.92 -2.47 19.97
C ASP A 349 4.45 -1.75 18.70
N VAL A 350 3.19 -1.29 18.68
CA VAL A 350 2.67 -0.48 17.58
C VAL A 350 3.30 0.91 17.62
N ALA A 351 3.44 1.52 18.81
CA ALA A 351 4.12 2.80 18.96
C ALA A 351 5.59 2.75 18.49
N LEU A 352 6.33 1.70 18.88
CA LEU A 352 7.70 1.46 18.40
C LEU A 352 7.76 1.27 16.89
N TRP A 353 6.79 0.56 16.31
CA TRP A 353 6.71 0.44 14.85
C TRP A 353 6.45 1.79 14.18
N TYR A 354 5.57 2.64 14.72
CA TYR A 354 5.36 4.00 14.21
C TYR A 354 6.63 4.84 14.27
N GLU A 355 7.38 4.77 15.37
CA GLU A 355 8.68 5.44 15.51
C GLU A 355 9.70 4.91 14.48
N ASP A 356 9.73 3.59 14.27
CA ASP A 356 10.50 2.94 13.21
C ASP A 356 10.07 3.39 11.81
N MET A 357 8.85 3.89 11.67
CA MET A 357 8.28 4.32 10.39
C MET A 357 8.36 5.83 10.17
N GLY A 358 8.82 6.58 11.17
CA GLY A 358 8.83 8.05 11.15
C GLY A 358 7.42 8.65 11.21
N TRP A 359 6.47 7.90 11.78
CA TRP A 359 5.09 8.31 11.98
C TRP A 359 4.87 8.64 13.46
N TYR A 360 3.87 9.48 13.71
CA TYR A 360 3.48 9.88 15.06
C TYR A 360 2.30 9.01 15.49
N TYR A 361 2.57 8.04 16.37
CA TYR A 361 1.54 7.12 16.86
C TYR A 361 0.47 7.85 17.65
N GLU A 362 0.90 8.84 18.43
CA GLU A 362 0.04 9.69 19.24
C GLU A 362 -0.92 10.49 18.36
N ASP A 363 -0.46 11.07 17.26
CA ASP A 363 -1.31 11.84 16.34
C ASP A 363 -2.42 10.97 15.73
N ASP A 364 -2.11 9.72 15.36
CA ASP A 364 -3.09 8.78 14.81
C ASP A 364 -4.10 8.31 15.87
N LEU A 365 -3.64 8.06 17.09
CA LEU A 365 -4.50 7.66 18.21
C LEU A 365 -5.42 8.82 18.61
N ASP A 366 -4.88 10.04 18.71
CA ASP A 366 -5.63 11.25 19.00
C ASP A 366 -6.68 11.51 17.91
N MET A 367 -6.34 11.34 16.63
CA MET A 367 -7.30 11.43 15.52
C MET A 367 -8.43 10.41 15.65
N ILE A 368 -8.13 9.16 16.00
CA ILE A 368 -9.16 8.13 16.24
C ILE A 368 -10.07 8.56 17.40
N LEU A 369 -9.49 9.02 18.51
CA LEU A 369 -10.22 9.47 19.69
C LEU A 369 -11.09 10.70 19.39
N GLU A 370 -10.58 11.68 18.65
CA GLU A 370 -11.32 12.85 18.19
C GLU A 370 -12.48 12.45 17.28
N THR A 371 -12.24 11.52 16.34
CA THR A 371 -13.28 10.99 15.44
C THR A 371 -14.40 10.32 16.25
N VAL A 372 -14.04 9.46 17.20
CA VAL A 372 -15.01 8.77 18.09
C VAL A 372 -15.79 9.77 18.93
N SER A 373 -15.10 10.78 19.49
CA SER A 373 -15.72 11.84 20.28
C SER A 373 -16.69 12.69 19.44
N GLY A 374 -16.38 12.87 18.16
CA GLY A 374 -17.19 13.61 17.19
C GLY A 374 -18.49 12.91 16.75
N ILE A 375 -18.67 11.62 17.03
CA ILE A 375 -19.90 10.86 16.66
C ILE A 375 -21.14 11.43 17.38
N GLY A 376 -20.96 12.15 18.49
CA GLY A 376 -22.03 12.92 19.13
C GLY A 376 -23.10 12.06 19.82
N LEU A 377 -22.77 10.82 20.21
CA LEU A 377 -23.65 9.94 20.97
C LEU A 377 -23.67 10.32 22.46
N PRO A 378 -24.82 10.73 23.03
CA PRO A 378 -24.89 11.13 24.43
C PRO A 378 -24.46 10.00 25.38
N GLY A 379 -23.51 10.31 26.27
CA GLY A 379 -23.01 9.37 27.27
C GLY A 379 -21.96 8.38 26.76
N LEU A 380 -21.62 8.39 25.46
CA LEU A 380 -20.60 7.51 24.89
C LEU A 380 -19.30 7.55 25.71
N GLU A 381 -18.90 6.40 26.21
CA GLU A 381 -17.64 6.26 26.93
C GLU A 381 -16.57 5.83 25.93
N CYS A 382 -15.44 6.53 25.92
CA CYS A 382 -14.28 6.18 25.11
C CYS A 382 -13.08 5.93 26.02
N VAL A 383 -12.43 4.78 25.86
CA VAL A 383 -11.28 4.37 26.68
C VAL A 383 -10.14 3.85 25.81
N LEU A 384 -8.92 4.08 26.25
CA LEU A 384 -7.74 3.39 25.72
C LEU A 384 -7.57 2.06 26.45
N VAL A 385 -7.33 0.99 25.70
CA VAL A 385 -7.12 -0.35 26.26
C VAL A 385 -5.80 -0.93 25.75
N PRO A 386 -4.88 -1.36 26.62
CA PRO A 386 -3.67 -2.05 26.21
C PRO A 386 -4.02 -3.35 25.45
N ALA A 387 -3.28 -3.66 24.39
CA ALA A 387 -3.49 -4.89 23.61
C ALA A 387 -3.41 -6.18 24.46
N ASP A 388 -2.69 -6.15 25.58
CA ASP A 388 -2.57 -7.28 26.51
C ASP A 388 -3.71 -7.39 27.54
N ASP A 389 -4.63 -6.42 27.57
CA ASP A 389 -5.75 -6.34 28.52
C ASP A 389 -7.13 -6.37 27.81
N LEU A 390 -7.19 -7.02 26.65
CA LEU A 390 -8.45 -7.16 25.89
C LEU A 390 -9.46 -8.10 26.57
N GLU A 391 -9.01 -9.03 27.43
CA GLU A 391 -9.88 -9.97 28.16
C GLU A 391 -10.91 -9.25 29.04
N GLY A 392 -10.55 -8.08 29.60
CA GLY A 392 -11.46 -7.25 30.40
C GLY A 392 -12.67 -6.72 29.62
N LEU A 393 -12.57 -6.61 28.29
CA LEU A 393 -13.66 -6.14 27.44
C LEU A 393 -14.78 -7.16 27.24
N VAL A 394 -14.52 -8.45 27.46
CA VAL A 394 -15.52 -9.52 27.32
C VAL A 394 -16.70 -9.28 28.27
N SER A 395 -16.40 -8.89 29.51
CA SER A 395 -17.43 -8.55 30.52
C SER A 395 -18.26 -7.34 30.08
N ALA A 396 -17.61 -6.28 29.60
CA ALA A 396 -18.29 -5.09 29.10
C ALA A 396 -19.19 -5.42 27.91
N ALA A 397 -18.68 -6.17 26.93
CA ALA A 397 -19.41 -6.58 25.73
C ALA A 397 -20.68 -7.38 26.05
N SER A 398 -20.66 -8.19 27.11
CA SER A 398 -21.83 -8.97 27.55
C SER A 398 -22.93 -8.14 28.25
N GLN A 399 -22.58 -6.94 28.75
CA GLN A 399 -23.46 -6.10 29.58
C GLN A 399 -23.97 -4.85 28.85
N ARG A 400 -23.22 -4.33 27.88
CA ARG A 400 -23.54 -3.10 27.15
C ARG A 400 -22.96 -3.14 25.73
N PRO A 401 -23.55 -2.37 24.79
CA PRO A 401 -22.95 -2.20 23.47
C PRO A 401 -21.50 -1.72 23.58
N THR A 402 -20.57 -2.50 23.06
CA THR A 402 -19.13 -2.22 23.11
C THR A 402 -18.50 -2.42 21.74
N LEU A 403 -17.78 -1.40 21.28
CA LEU A 403 -16.99 -1.39 20.06
C LEU A 403 -15.50 -1.40 20.42
N LEU A 404 -14.74 -2.34 19.89
CA LEU A 404 -13.28 -2.37 19.93
C LEU A 404 -12.73 -1.83 18.61
N VAL A 405 -11.94 -0.77 18.68
CA VAL A 405 -11.16 -0.25 17.57
C VAL A 405 -9.76 -0.85 17.65
N LEU A 406 -9.42 -1.73 16.73
CA LEU A 406 -8.05 -2.22 16.54
C LEU A 406 -7.27 -1.11 15.82
N SER A 407 -6.49 -0.33 16.57
CA SER A 407 -5.71 0.76 15.99
C SER A 407 -4.38 0.24 15.43
N ASN A 408 -4.31 0.11 14.11
CA ASN A 408 -3.10 -0.11 13.33
C ASN A 408 -2.21 -1.25 13.86
N ALA A 409 -2.84 -2.35 14.27
CA ALA A 409 -2.15 -3.47 14.87
C ALA A 409 -1.38 -4.26 13.80
N ARG A 410 -0.07 -3.99 13.71
CA ARG A 410 0.82 -4.71 12.78
C ARG A 410 0.97 -6.19 13.12
N ARG A 411 0.99 -6.53 14.41
CA ARG A 411 1.15 -7.89 14.94
C ARG A 411 0.16 -8.13 16.06
N MET A 412 -0.32 -9.38 16.18
CA MET A 412 -1.06 -9.85 17.35
C MET A 412 -0.56 -11.23 17.76
N SER A 413 -0.43 -11.46 19.07
CA SER A 413 -0.14 -12.80 19.62
C SER A 413 -1.35 -13.71 19.53
N GLY A 414 -1.13 -15.04 19.61
CA GLY A 414 -2.22 -16.01 19.68
C GLY A 414 -3.22 -15.72 20.80
N ARG A 415 -2.72 -15.23 21.94
CA ARG A 415 -3.56 -14.81 23.08
C ARG A 415 -4.40 -13.58 22.75
N GLN A 416 -3.80 -12.54 22.17
CA GLN A 416 -4.52 -11.32 21.78
C GLN A 416 -5.60 -11.63 20.74
N MET A 417 -5.29 -12.47 19.74
CA MET A 417 -6.27 -12.93 18.76
C MET A 417 -7.44 -13.68 19.41
N GLN A 418 -7.15 -14.58 20.35
CA GLN A 418 -8.21 -15.29 21.10
C GLN A 418 -9.06 -14.32 21.92
N ALA A 419 -8.46 -13.32 22.58
CA ALA A 419 -9.21 -12.32 23.34
C ALA A 419 -10.18 -11.51 22.47
N VAL A 420 -9.79 -11.16 21.23
CA VAL A 420 -10.72 -10.51 20.28
C VAL A 420 -11.84 -11.46 19.85
N ARG A 421 -11.53 -12.75 19.60
CA ARG A 421 -12.57 -13.75 19.30
C ARG A 421 -13.57 -13.90 20.46
N ASP A 422 -13.08 -13.97 21.68
CA ASP A 422 -13.90 -14.08 22.89
C ASP A 422 -14.76 -12.81 23.11
N PHE A 423 -14.20 -11.63 22.84
CA PHE A 423 -14.91 -10.36 22.87
C PHE A 423 -16.06 -10.31 21.85
N VAL A 424 -15.82 -10.74 20.62
CA VAL A 424 -16.87 -10.82 19.58
C VAL A 424 -17.93 -11.86 19.96
N ALA A 425 -17.51 -13.02 20.48
CA ALA A 425 -18.43 -14.06 20.96
C ALA A 425 -19.34 -13.57 22.10
N ALA A 426 -18.86 -12.64 22.94
CA ALA A 426 -19.64 -12.00 24.00
C ALA A 426 -20.60 -10.90 23.52
N GLY A 427 -20.67 -10.64 22.21
CA GLY A 427 -21.56 -9.62 21.63
C GLY A 427 -20.88 -8.29 21.30
N GLY A 428 -19.55 -8.21 21.44
CA GLY A 428 -18.76 -7.06 21.04
C GLY A 428 -18.76 -6.82 19.53
N ARG A 429 -18.32 -5.62 19.11
CA ARG A 429 -18.13 -5.25 17.70
C ARG A 429 -16.70 -4.78 17.48
N VAL A 430 -16.12 -5.10 16.33
CA VAL A 430 -14.74 -4.72 16.00
C VAL A 430 -14.73 -3.81 14.79
N ILE A 431 -13.89 -2.76 14.83
CA ILE A 431 -13.46 -1.98 13.68
C ILE A 431 -11.93 -2.04 13.66
N ALA A 432 -11.35 -2.38 12.51
CA ALA A 432 -9.91 -2.29 12.28
C ALA A 432 -9.58 -1.02 11.50
N THR A 433 -8.56 -0.28 11.93
CA THR A 433 -8.10 0.90 11.19
C THR A 433 -7.08 0.54 10.11
N TYR A 434 -6.76 1.53 9.27
CA TYR A 434 -6.03 1.49 7.99
C TYR A 434 -4.81 0.56 7.88
N GLN A 435 -4.13 0.22 9.00
CA GLN A 435 -2.88 -0.56 9.01
C GLN A 435 -2.91 -1.79 9.91
N THR A 436 -4.10 -2.24 10.28
CA THR A 436 -4.26 -3.40 11.15
C THR A 436 -4.24 -4.66 10.31
N SER A 437 -3.15 -5.42 10.36
CA SER A 437 -3.21 -6.83 9.97
C SER A 437 -2.28 -7.33 8.87
N LEU A 438 -1.06 -7.86 9.09
CA LEU A 438 -0.42 -8.80 8.10
C LEU A 438 0.58 -9.83 8.71
N LYS A 439 1.08 -9.66 9.95
CA LYS A 439 2.15 -10.53 10.51
C LYS A 439 1.84 -11.12 11.90
N THR A 440 2.38 -12.31 12.16
CA THR A 440 2.40 -12.92 13.51
C THR A 440 3.38 -12.18 14.43
N GLU A 441 3.36 -12.50 15.74
CA GLU A 441 4.36 -12.03 16.70
C GLU A 441 5.82 -12.35 16.30
N THR A 442 6.01 -13.38 15.47
CA THR A 442 7.32 -13.85 14.98
C THR A 442 7.72 -13.28 13.62
N GLU A 443 7.07 -12.20 13.15
CA GLU A 443 7.29 -11.58 11.81
C GLU A 443 6.93 -12.47 10.61
N ALA A 444 6.35 -13.66 10.84
CA ALA A 444 5.86 -14.50 9.76
C ALA A 444 4.58 -13.89 9.16
N ILE A 445 4.45 -13.97 7.84
CA ILE A 445 3.19 -13.74 7.14
C ILE A 445 2.23 -14.85 7.59
N ALA A 446 1.09 -14.52 8.18
CA ALA A 446 0.07 -15.51 8.51
C ALA A 446 -0.80 -15.80 7.28
N GLY A 447 -1.28 -17.04 7.08
CA GLY A 447 -2.08 -17.38 5.89
C GLY A 447 -1.33 -17.26 4.57
N GLU A 448 -2.02 -17.41 3.43
CA GLU A 448 -1.41 -17.32 2.10
C GLU A 448 -1.09 -15.86 1.69
N CYS A 449 -1.71 -14.86 2.34
CA CYS A 449 -1.63 -13.44 1.95
C CYS A 449 -1.26 -12.48 3.09
N GLY A 450 -0.96 -12.97 4.29
CA GLY A 450 -0.81 -12.15 5.50
C GLY A 450 -2.03 -12.23 6.41
N PHE A 451 -1.81 -11.95 7.71
CA PHE A 451 -2.85 -11.94 8.74
C PHE A 451 -3.94 -10.90 8.40
N GLY A 452 -5.10 -11.31 7.88
CA GLY A 452 -6.27 -10.43 7.69
C GLY A 452 -7.29 -10.55 8.84
N LEU A 453 -8.30 -9.67 8.95
CA LEU A 453 -9.44 -9.92 9.85
C LEU A 453 -10.10 -11.28 9.55
N ALA A 454 -10.04 -11.73 8.29
CA ALA A 454 -10.45 -13.06 7.89
C ALA A 454 -9.76 -14.16 8.71
N ASP A 455 -8.42 -14.12 8.84
CA ASP A 455 -7.67 -15.06 9.67
C ASP A 455 -8.01 -14.92 11.16
N LEU A 456 -8.18 -13.68 11.65
CA LEU A 456 -8.61 -13.40 13.02
C LEU A 456 -9.96 -14.04 13.36
N PHE A 457 -10.83 -14.25 12.38
CA PHE A 457 -12.12 -14.89 12.57
C PHE A 457 -12.20 -16.31 12.01
N GLY A 458 -11.14 -16.81 11.38
CA GLY A 458 -11.15 -18.11 10.69
C GLY A 458 -12.16 -18.14 9.53
N ALA A 459 -12.41 -16.99 8.91
CA ALA A 459 -13.29 -16.80 7.79
C ALA A 459 -12.51 -16.82 6.48
N GLN A 460 -13.18 -17.21 5.39
CA GLN A 460 -12.68 -17.00 4.04
C GLN A 460 -13.40 -15.80 3.44
N MET A 461 -12.69 -14.94 2.72
CA MET A 461 -13.33 -13.82 2.04
C MET A 461 -14.00 -14.27 0.73
N ALA A 462 -15.33 -14.26 0.66
CA ALA A 462 -16.01 -14.71 -0.56
C ALA A 462 -15.94 -13.65 -1.66
N GLY A 463 -15.66 -14.10 -2.89
CA GLY A 463 -15.48 -13.21 -4.05
C GLY A 463 -14.07 -12.62 -4.16
N TRP A 464 -13.15 -13.01 -3.27
CA TRP A 464 -11.76 -12.59 -3.28
C TRP A 464 -10.86 -13.72 -3.77
N THR A 465 -10.19 -13.47 -4.90
CA THR A 465 -9.18 -14.36 -5.48
C THR A 465 -7.84 -13.62 -5.47
N GLY A 466 -7.14 -13.57 -4.35
CA GLY A 466 -5.88 -12.83 -4.25
C GLY A 466 -5.56 -12.34 -2.85
N VAL A 467 -4.91 -11.17 -2.75
CA VAL A 467 -4.40 -10.60 -1.50
C VAL A 467 -5.54 -10.02 -0.67
N SER A 468 -5.56 -10.31 0.63
CA SER A 468 -6.49 -9.66 1.56
C SER A 468 -6.29 -8.13 1.50
N PRO A 469 -7.35 -7.32 1.43
CA PRO A 469 -7.20 -5.88 1.48
C PRO A 469 -6.60 -5.49 2.84
N MET A 470 -5.68 -4.53 2.89
CA MET A 470 -5.22 -3.97 4.17
C MET A 470 -6.30 -3.16 4.89
N HIS A 471 -7.36 -2.87 4.17
CA HIS A 471 -8.53 -2.16 4.63
C HIS A 471 -9.65 -3.18 4.53
N ASP A 472 -9.84 -3.96 5.60
CA ASP A 472 -11.03 -4.78 5.77
C ASP A 472 -12.23 -3.85 5.95
N ALA A 473 -12.61 -3.15 4.88
CA ALA A 473 -13.86 -2.48 4.76
C ALA A 473 -14.90 -3.60 4.71
N ILE A 474 -15.65 -3.76 5.80
CA ILE A 474 -16.91 -4.48 5.79
C ILE A 474 -17.79 -3.76 4.76
N ALA A 475 -17.73 -4.20 3.51
CA ALA A 475 -18.64 -3.76 2.48
C ALA A 475 -19.94 -4.53 2.71
N PRO A 476 -21.08 -3.87 3.00
CA PRO A 476 -22.35 -4.55 2.98
C PRO A 476 -22.56 -5.08 1.56
N VAL A 477 -22.72 -6.39 1.41
CA VAL A 477 -23.27 -6.95 0.17
C VAL A 477 -24.71 -6.46 0.08
N GLY A 478 -24.92 -5.40 -0.70
CA GLY A 478 -26.23 -4.87 -1.02
C GLY A 478 -26.94 -4.13 0.13
N ALA A 479 -26.49 -2.92 0.47
CA ALA A 479 -27.39 -1.90 1.01
C ALA A 479 -26.90 -0.49 0.66
N SER A 480 -27.86 0.39 0.38
CA SER A 480 -27.74 1.75 -0.15
C SER A 480 -26.57 2.59 0.37
N ARG A 481 -25.90 3.22 -0.60
CA ARG A 481 -24.87 4.25 -0.45
C ARG A 481 -25.35 5.41 0.45
N GLY A 482 -24.59 5.66 1.52
CA GLY A 482 -24.28 6.99 2.04
C GLY A 482 -25.32 7.69 2.89
N GLU A 483 -25.17 7.64 4.23
CA GLU A 483 -25.40 8.75 5.18
C GLU A 483 -24.56 8.48 6.46
N PRO A 484 -24.07 9.51 7.18
CA PRO A 484 -23.32 9.34 8.45
C PRO A 484 -24.08 8.51 9.51
N GLY A 485 -25.42 8.61 9.54
CA GLY A 485 -26.27 7.79 10.41
C GLY A 485 -26.26 6.29 10.08
N ALA A 486 -25.91 5.92 8.84
CA ALA A 486 -25.83 4.52 8.41
C ALA A 486 -24.61 3.80 9.01
N VAL A 487 -23.53 4.53 9.35
CA VAL A 487 -22.35 3.95 10.02
C VAL A 487 -22.68 3.63 11.47
N ALA A 488 -23.30 4.57 12.21
CA ALA A 488 -23.78 4.32 13.56
C ALA A 488 -24.82 3.17 13.59
N ASP A 489 -25.76 3.15 12.65
CA ASP A 489 -26.73 2.07 12.54
C ASP A 489 -26.08 0.72 12.15
N ALA A 490 -25.08 0.69 11.27
CA ALA A 490 -24.36 -0.53 10.93
C ALA A 490 -23.54 -1.07 12.13
N ILE A 491 -22.91 -0.18 12.90
CA ILE A 491 -22.15 -0.51 14.11
C ILE A 491 -23.08 -1.06 15.20
N TRP A 492 -24.21 -0.40 15.47
CA TRP A 492 -25.05 -0.67 16.64
C TRP A 492 -26.27 -1.56 16.39
N LYS A 493 -26.78 -1.65 15.15
CA LYS A 493 -27.95 -2.48 14.80
C LYS A 493 -27.57 -3.72 13.98
N GLY A 494 -26.29 -3.85 13.61
CA GLY A 494 -25.77 -4.91 12.76
C GLY A 494 -26.12 -4.71 11.27
N VAL A 495 -25.33 -5.31 10.39
CA VAL A 495 -25.66 -5.40 8.96
C VAL A 495 -26.75 -6.47 8.80
N LYS A 496 -27.93 -6.09 8.31
CA LYS A 496 -29.06 -7.01 8.10
C LYS A 496 -28.92 -7.93 6.88
N ALA A 497 -27.98 -7.62 6.00
CA ALA A 497 -27.61 -8.48 4.88
C ALA A 497 -26.53 -9.46 5.34
N PRO A 498 -26.46 -10.68 4.78
CA PRO A 498 -25.27 -11.50 4.92
C PRO A 498 -24.08 -10.66 4.47
N VAL A 499 -23.27 -10.23 5.44
CA VAL A 499 -21.89 -9.85 5.16
C VAL A 499 -21.25 -11.17 4.85
N SER A 500 -21.07 -11.45 3.56
CA SER A 500 -20.00 -12.38 3.25
C SER A 500 -18.74 -11.69 3.73
N LEU A 501 -18.16 -12.24 4.79
CA LEU A 501 -16.74 -12.03 4.99
C LEU A 501 -16.04 -12.47 3.71
#